data_AF-A0A938MBP0-F1
#
_entry.id   AF-A0A938MBP0-F1
#
_cell.length_a   1.000
_cell.length_b   1.000
_cell.length_c   1.000
_cell.angle_alpha   90.00
_cell.angle_beta   90.00
_cell.angle_gamma   90.00
#
_symmetry.space_group_name_H-M   'P 1'
#
loop_
_entity.id
_entity.type
_entity.pdbx_description
1 polymer ?
#
loop_
_entity_poly.entity_id
_entity_poly.type
_entity_poly.pdbx_seq_one_letter_code
_entity_poly.pdbx_strand_id
1 'polypeptide(L)'
;MKPELIREVAARYLDEWIALEVTETNGKGDPVRGVVIAHGKDRDEVEDAIMRSSAKDIMTFYNGEVPIGADGVILYGDFPL
;
A
#
# COMPACT_ATOMS: atom_id res chain seq x y z
N MET A 1 -7.79 14.71 -2.57
CA MET A 1 -6.48 14.13 -2.16
C MET A 1 -5.55 14.18 -3.36
N LYS A 2 -4.23 14.26 -3.17
CA LYS A 2 -3.26 14.40 -4.26
C LYS A 2 -2.49 13.09 -4.43
N PRO A 3 -2.20 12.64 -5.66
CA PRO A 3 -1.30 11.52 -5.91
C PRO A 3 0.11 11.77 -5.39
N GLU A 4 0.68 10.80 -4.69
CA GLU A 4 2.03 10.81 -4.12
C GLU A 4 2.83 9.60 -4.61
N LEU A 5 4.16 9.69 -4.61
CA LEU A 5 5.01 8.56 -4.91
C LEU A 5 4.88 7.51 -3.80
N ILE A 6 4.67 6.25 -4.17
CA ILE A 6 4.46 5.16 -3.20
C ILE A 6 5.68 5.03 -2.26
N ARG A 7 6.90 5.21 -2.79
CA ARG A 7 8.13 5.24 -1.97
C ARG A 7 8.14 6.35 -0.91
N GLU A 8 7.52 7.51 -1.18
CA GLU A 8 7.44 8.63 -0.23
C GLU A 8 6.34 8.38 0.81
N VAL A 9 5.27 7.68 0.44
CA VAL A 9 4.26 7.17 1.37
C VAL A 9 4.88 6.15 2.32
N ALA A 10 5.60 5.16 1.79
CA ALA A 10 6.31 4.16 2.58
C ALA A 10 7.37 4.78 3.51
N ALA A 11 8.10 5.81 3.06
CA ALA A 11 9.05 6.49 3.94
C ALA A 11 8.40 7.21 5.13
N ARG A 12 7.10 7.54 5.06
CA ARG A 12 6.37 8.26 6.12
C ARG A 12 5.68 7.36 7.14
N TYR A 13 5.17 6.20 6.71
CA TYR A 13 4.30 5.35 7.53
C TYR A 13 4.95 3.99 7.79
N LEU A 14 5.98 3.97 8.63
CA LEU A 14 6.68 2.74 9.02
C LEU A 14 5.85 1.91 10.00
N ASP A 15 5.91 0.59 9.89
CA ASP A 15 5.19 -0.38 10.72
C ASP A 15 3.67 -0.19 10.72
N GLU A 16 3.13 0.22 9.56
CA GLU A 16 1.70 0.46 9.36
C GLU A 16 1.19 -0.28 8.11
N TRP A 17 -0.07 -0.68 8.16
CA TRP A 17 -0.86 -1.01 6.98
C TRP A 17 -1.15 0.27 6.20
N ILE A 18 -1.01 0.20 4.88
CA ILE A 18 -1.25 1.32 3.98
C ILE A 18 -2.15 0.83 2.87
N ALA A 19 -3.22 1.58 2.61
CA ALA A 19 -4.12 1.41 1.47
C ALA A 19 -4.07 2.65 0.59
N LEU A 20 -3.85 2.45 -0.70
CA LEU A 20 -3.86 3.53 -1.68
C LEU A 20 -4.58 3.13 -2.96
N GLU A 21 -5.23 4.10 -3.59
CA GLU A 21 -5.72 3.99 -4.95
C GLU A 21 -4.57 4.24 -5.92
N VAL A 22 -4.24 3.27 -6.76
CA VAL A 22 -3.19 3.38 -7.77
C VAL A 22 -3.66 4.37 -8.84
N THR A 23 -2.82 5.37 -9.10
CA THR A 23 -3.10 6.41 -10.09
C THR A 23 -2.12 6.39 -11.27
N GLU A 24 -0.96 5.77 -11.09
CA GLU A 24 0.05 5.65 -12.13
C GLU A 24 0.85 4.37 -11.92
N THR A 25 1.11 3.67 -13.03
CA THR A 25 2.02 2.52 -13.11
C THR A 25 3.20 2.86 -14.02
N ASN A 26 4.33 2.19 -13.82
CA ASN A 26 5.48 2.32 -14.71
C ASN A 26 5.28 1.47 -16.00
N GLY A 27 6.28 1.48 -16.89
CA GLY A 27 6.24 0.72 -18.15
C GLY A 27 6.20 -0.81 -18.02
N LYS A 28 6.33 -1.36 -16.80
CA LYS A 28 6.17 -2.79 -16.49
C LYS A 28 4.81 -3.11 -15.86
N GLY A 29 4.00 -2.09 -15.56
CA GLY A 29 2.73 -2.24 -14.86
C GLY A 29 2.84 -2.09 -13.34
N ASP A 30 4.01 -1.81 -12.79
CA ASP A 30 4.17 -1.67 -11.34
C ASP A 30 3.62 -0.31 -10.86
N PRO A 31 2.76 -0.27 -9.83
CA PRO A 31 2.32 0.95 -9.19
C PRO A 31 3.50 1.84 -8.76
N VAL A 32 3.49 3.11 -9.17
CA VAL A 32 4.50 4.11 -8.75
C VAL A 32 3.90 5.29 -7.98
N ARG A 33 2.63 5.62 -8.24
CA ARG A 33 1.90 6.68 -7.54
C ARG A 33 0.50 6.26 -7.17
N GLY A 34 0.04 6.78 -6.05
CA GLY A 34 -1.35 6.61 -5.65
C GLY A 34 -1.82 7.68 -4.69
N VAL A 35 -3.12 7.61 -4.41
CA VAL A 35 -3.79 8.43 -3.40
C VAL A 35 -4.00 7.57 -2.18
N VAL A 36 -3.41 7.98 -1.04
CA VAL A 36 -3.62 7.27 0.23
C VAL A 36 -5.10 7.34 0.62
N ILE A 37 -5.71 6.18 0.79
CA ILE A 37 -7.09 6.00 1.27
C ILE A 37 -7.07 5.95 2.80
N ALA A 38 -6.19 5.10 3.36
CA ALA A 38 -6.02 4.92 4.79
C ALA A 38 -4.64 4.36 5.10
N HIS A 39 -4.19 4.57 6.33
CA HIS A 39 -3.04 3.89 6.89
C HIS A 39 -3.22 3.76 8.41
N GLY A 40 -2.55 2.80 9.02
CA GLY A 40 -2.60 2.60 10.47
C GLY A 40 -2.01 1.27 10.90
N LYS A 41 -1.83 1.10 12.21
CA LYS A 41 -1.31 -0.15 12.79
C LYS A 41 -2.37 -1.25 12.85
N ASP A 42 -3.63 -0.85 12.95
CA ASP A 42 -4.76 -1.75 12.92
C ASP A 42 -5.16 -2.04 11.47
N ARG A 43 -5.10 -3.31 11.10
CA ARG A 43 -5.48 -3.76 9.75
C ARG A 43 -6.97 -3.59 9.50
N ASP A 44 -7.80 -3.87 10.49
CA ASP A 44 -9.25 -3.90 10.35
C ASP A 44 -9.78 -2.48 10.09
N GLU A 45 -9.17 -1.46 10.73
CA GLU A 45 -9.48 -0.06 10.46
C GLU A 45 -9.15 0.36 9.01
N VAL A 46 -8.03 -0.14 8.47
CA VAL A 46 -7.62 0.12 7.08
C VAL A 46 -8.55 -0.60 6.09
N GLU A 47 -8.93 -1.85 6.38
CA GLU A 47 -9.88 -2.60 5.56
C GLU A 47 -11.28 -1.96 5.57
N ASP A 48 -11.78 -1.51 6.72
CA ASP A 48 -13.04 -0.78 6.82
C ASP A 48 -13.01 0.54 6.01
N ALA A 49 -11.87 1.22 5.97
CA ALA A 49 -11.70 2.42 5.15
C ALA A 49 -11.75 2.10 3.64
N ILE A 50 -11.14 0.98 3.22
CA ILE A 50 -11.22 0.48 1.85
C ILE A 50 -12.68 0.21 1.47
N MET A 51 -13.41 -0.52 2.31
CA MET A 51 -14.82 -0.89 2.07
C MET A 51 -15.76 0.32 1.98
N ARG A 52 -15.40 1.42 2.64
CA ARG A 52 -16.13 2.70 2.57
C ARG A 52 -15.67 3.60 1.42
N SER A 53 -14.57 3.25 0.75
CA SER A 53 -14.04 4.00 -0.38
C SER A 53 -14.74 3.63 -1.69
N SER A 54 -14.72 4.55 -2.66
CA SER A 54 -15.14 4.27 -4.04
C SER A 54 -13.95 3.96 -4.97
N ALA A 55 -12.77 3.69 -4.39
CA ALA A 55 -11.56 3.44 -5.15
C ALA A 55 -11.65 2.10 -5.89
N LYS A 56 -11.10 2.04 -7.10
CA LYS A 56 -11.20 0.85 -7.96
C LYS A 56 -9.94 0.00 -7.92
N ASP A 57 -8.79 0.64 -8.15
CA ASP A 57 -7.50 -0.02 -8.26
C ASP A 57 -6.74 0.18 -6.95
N ILE A 58 -6.97 -0.70 -5.98
CA ILE A 58 -6.44 -0.54 -4.61
C ILE A 58 -5.20 -1.41 -4.44
N MET A 59 -4.13 -0.80 -3.92
CA MET A 59 -2.96 -1.49 -3.41
C MET A 59 -2.93 -1.40 -1.89
N THR A 60 -2.76 -2.54 -1.23
CA THR A 60 -2.57 -2.63 0.22
C THR A 60 -1.27 -3.32 0.55
N PHE A 61 -0.54 -2.79 1.53
CA PHE A 61 0.69 -3.40 2.02
C PHE A 61 0.95 -3.02 3.47
N TYR A 62 1.66 -3.89 4.19
CA TYR A 62 2.23 -3.57 5.49
C TYR A 62 3.67 -3.09 5.30
N ASN A 63 3.98 -1.91 5.82
CA ASN A 63 5.27 -1.25 5.62
C ASN A 63 6.18 -1.38 6.84
N GLY A 64 6.39 -2.61 7.30
CA GLY A 64 7.31 -2.93 8.38
C GLY A 64 8.21 -4.10 8.01
N GLU A 65 9.13 -4.45 8.90
CA GLU A 65 9.94 -5.66 8.72
C GLU A 65 9.05 -6.90 8.82
N VAL A 66 9.01 -7.70 7.76
CA VAL A 66 8.51 -9.07 7.85
C VAL A 66 9.61 -9.87 8.58
N PRO A 67 9.37 -10.41 9.79
CA PRO A 67 10.39 -11.18 10.49
C PRO A 67 10.82 -12.35 9.61
N ILE A 68 12.14 -12.51 9.38
CA ILE A 68 12.69 -13.64 8.63
C ILE A 68 12.28 -14.93 9.38
N GLY A 69 11.34 -15.69 8.82
CA GLY A 69 10.82 -16.93 9.41
C GLY A 69 9.35 -16.90 9.84
N ALA A 70 8.63 -15.79 9.68
CA ALA A 70 7.17 -15.79 9.75
C ALA A 70 6.58 -16.14 8.37
N ASP A 71 5.50 -16.93 8.34
CA ASP A 71 4.73 -17.28 7.14
C ASP A 71 3.97 -16.06 6.57
N GLY A 72 4.72 -15.01 6.23
CA GLY A 72 4.22 -13.82 5.58
C GLY A 72 3.88 -14.13 4.14
N VAL A 73 2.63 -13.92 3.76
CA VAL A 73 2.22 -13.91 2.35
C VAL A 73 2.90 -12.72 1.68
N ILE A 74 3.99 -12.99 0.97
CA ILE A 74 4.56 -12.07 -0.02
C ILE A 74 3.61 -12.13 -1.22
N LEU A 75 2.86 -11.06 -1.47
CA LEU A 75 2.11 -10.93 -2.72
C LEU A 75 3.14 -10.73 -3.85
N TYR A 76 3.25 -11.74 -4.71
CA TYR A 76 4.06 -11.69 -5.91
C TYR A 76 3.55 -10.59 -6.84
N GLY A 77 4.36 -9.55 -7.00
CA GLY A 77 4.40 -8.60 -8.10
C GLY A 77 5.84 -8.10 -8.15
N ASP A 78 6.41 -7.93 -9.34
CA ASP A 78 7.76 -7.40 -9.52
C ASP A 78 7.80 -5.93 -9.07
N PHE A 79 7.74 -5.64 -7.77
CA PHE A 79 7.85 -4.28 -7.25
C PHE A 79 9.33 -3.96 -7.08
N PRO A 80 9.93 -3.10 -7.93
CA PRO A 80 11.28 -2.63 -7.68
C PRO A 80 11.23 -1.70 -6.46
N LEU A 81 11.63 -2.22 -5.30
CA LEU A 81 12.04 -1.41 -4.15
C LEU A 81 13.35 -0.67 -4.45
#